data_AF-G0YPC4-F1
#
_entry.id   AF-G0YPC4-F1
#
_cell.length_a   1.000
_cell.length_b   1.000
_cell.length_c   1.000
_cell.angle_alpha   90.00
_cell.angle_beta   90.00
_cell.angle_gamma   90.00
#
_symmetry.space_group_name_H-M   'P 1'
#
loop_
_entity.id
_entity.type
_entity.pdbx_description
1 polymer ?
#
loop_
_entity_poly.entity_id
_entity_poly.type
_entity_poly.pdbx_seq_one_letter_code
_entity_poly.pdbx_strand_id
1 'polypeptide(L)'
;NQHTRGVWANNLVYNIHLLTGKISTPGNSPFSLTGQPSACGTAREVGTFSHRLPADMVVTNPEHRKTAEKIWKLPEGTIPAKPGYHAVQQHRMLKDGKLNAYWVMVTNNMQASANLVQEGYPGYRNPDNFIVVSDAYPTVTATSADLILPTAMWVEKEG
;
A
#
# COMPACT_ATOMS: atom_id res chain seq x y z
N ASN A 1 -5.19 -12.91 -8.73
CA ASN A 1 -3.90 -12.55 -8.09
C ASN A 1 -3.75 -13.14 -6.69
N GLN A 2 -4.83 -13.37 -5.92
CA GLN A 2 -4.83 -13.96 -4.58
C GLN A 2 -4.67 -15.48 -4.63
N HIS A 3 -3.48 -15.93 -4.97
CA HIS A 3 -3.08 -17.33 -5.00
C HIS A 3 -1.57 -17.39 -4.77
N THR A 4 -1.05 -18.47 -4.19
CA THR A 4 0.40 -18.66 -3.98
C THR A 4 1.21 -18.59 -5.29
N ARG A 5 0.55 -18.87 -6.42
CA ARG A 5 1.08 -18.78 -7.79
C ARG A 5 0.47 -17.63 -8.60
N GLY A 6 -0.10 -16.62 -7.96
CA GLY A 6 -0.85 -15.54 -8.64
C GLY A 6 -0.02 -14.78 -9.67
N VAL A 7 1.24 -14.46 -9.35
CA VAL A 7 2.16 -13.78 -10.29
C VAL A 7 2.41 -14.65 -11.52
N TRP A 8 2.68 -15.93 -11.31
CA TRP A 8 2.94 -16.88 -12.40
C TRP A 8 1.72 -17.04 -13.32
N ALA A 9 0.53 -17.21 -12.74
CA ALA A 9 -0.70 -17.31 -13.52
C ALA A 9 -0.96 -16.04 -14.35
N ASN A 10 -0.74 -14.86 -13.76
CA ASN A 10 -0.85 -13.60 -14.49
C ASN A 10 0.14 -13.54 -15.67
N ASN A 11 1.41 -13.91 -15.46
CA ASN A 11 2.41 -13.94 -16.54
C ASN A 11 2.00 -14.86 -17.70
N LEU A 12 1.37 -16.01 -17.41
CA LEU A 12 0.85 -16.89 -18.48
C LEU A 12 -0.21 -16.21 -19.34
N VAL A 13 -1.10 -15.40 -18.74
CA VAL A 13 -2.09 -14.63 -19.51
C VAL A 13 -1.38 -13.64 -20.44
N TYR A 14 -0.37 -12.92 -19.95
CA TYR A 14 0.44 -12.04 -20.80
C TYR A 14 1.11 -12.80 -21.95
N ASN A 15 1.68 -13.98 -21.68
CA ASN A 15 2.35 -14.79 -22.70
C ASN A 15 1.40 -15.19 -23.84
N ILE A 16 0.13 -15.50 -23.55
CA ILE A 16 -0.86 -15.84 -24.59
C ILE A 16 -1.11 -14.65 -25.52
N HIS A 17 -1.26 -13.44 -24.96
CA HIS A 17 -1.43 -12.22 -25.74
C HIS A 17 -0.20 -11.93 -26.61
N LEU A 18 1.00 -12.10 -26.06
CA LEU A 18 2.25 -11.92 -26.79
C LEU A 18 2.41 -12.94 -27.92
N LEU A 19 2.17 -14.22 -27.65
CA LEU A 19 2.29 -15.31 -28.63
C LEU A 19 1.31 -15.16 -29.81
N THR A 20 0.11 -14.63 -29.55
CA THR A 20 -0.93 -14.46 -30.57
C THR A 20 -0.90 -13.09 -31.26
N GLY A 21 0.04 -12.21 -30.88
CA GLY A 21 0.11 -10.83 -31.39
C GLY A 21 -1.05 -9.93 -30.96
N LYS A 22 -1.88 -10.37 -30.00
CA LYS A 22 -3.05 -9.64 -29.50
C LYS A 22 -2.66 -8.69 -28.37
N ILE A 23 -1.79 -7.73 -28.67
CA ILE A 23 -1.31 -6.72 -27.72
C ILE A 23 -1.29 -5.33 -28.37
N SER A 24 -1.44 -4.28 -27.57
CA SER A 24 -1.31 -2.87 -28.00
C SER A 24 -2.22 -2.44 -29.16
N THR A 25 -3.37 -3.09 -29.33
CA THR A 25 -4.41 -2.68 -30.29
C THR A 25 -5.78 -2.65 -29.58
N PRO A 26 -6.75 -1.84 -30.05
CA PRO A 26 -8.07 -1.77 -29.42
C PRO A 26 -8.72 -3.15 -29.26
N GLY A 27 -9.21 -3.45 -28.05
CA GLY A 27 -9.78 -4.75 -27.70
C GLY A 27 -8.77 -5.88 -27.43
N ASN A 28 -7.47 -5.63 -27.60
CA ASN A 28 -6.40 -6.63 -27.46
C ASN A 28 -5.35 -6.17 -26.45
N SER A 29 -5.40 -6.71 -25.24
CA SER A 29 -4.33 -6.70 -24.23
C SER A 29 -4.81 -7.47 -22.99
N PRO A 30 -3.90 -7.98 -22.14
CA PRO A 30 -4.28 -8.43 -20.82
C PRO A 30 -4.81 -7.23 -20.02
N PHE A 31 -6.02 -7.38 -19.46
CA PHE A 31 -6.68 -6.31 -18.70
C PHE A 31 -7.04 -6.80 -17.30
N SER A 32 -6.51 -6.12 -16.28
CA SER A 32 -6.78 -6.44 -14.88
C SER A 32 -7.89 -5.55 -14.34
N LEU A 33 -9.03 -6.15 -13.98
CA LEU A 33 -10.10 -5.46 -13.28
C LEU A 33 -9.65 -5.13 -11.85
N THR A 34 -9.39 -3.85 -11.61
CA THR A 34 -9.01 -3.35 -10.30
C THR A 34 -10.26 -3.00 -9.50
N GLY A 35 -10.34 -3.48 -8.25
CA GLY A 35 -11.57 -3.40 -7.46
C GLY A 35 -11.86 -2.03 -6.85
N GLN A 36 -11.00 -1.57 -5.94
CA GLN A 36 -11.23 -0.33 -5.21
C GLN A 36 -11.12 0.91 -6.12
N PRO A 37 -11.99 1.92 -5.93
CA PRO A 37 -11.81 3.22 -6.55
C PRO A 37 -10.41 3.78 -6.26
N SER A 38 -9.79 4.38 -7.27
CA SER A 38 -8.44 4.97 -7.19
C SER A 38 -7.28 4.02 -6.84
N ALA A 39 -7.48 2.70 -6.75
CA ALA A 39 -6.38 1.77 -6.47
C ALA A 39 -5.29 1.79 -7.57
N CYS A 40 -5.62 2.17 -8.80
CA CYS A 40 -4.61 2.42 -9.83
C CYS A 40 -3.90 3.75 -9.64
N GLY A 41 -4.65 4.85 -9.52
CA GLY A 41 -4.10 6.21 -9.40
C GLY A 41 -3.32 6.40 -8.11
N THR A 42 -3.99 6.29 -6.95
CA THR A 42 -3.36 6.52 -5.65
C THR A 42 -2.15 5.62 -5.41
N ALA A 43 -2.25 4.33 -5.70
CA ALA A 43 -1.18 3.41 -5.33
C ALA A 43 0.07 3.55 -6.20
N ARG A 44 -0.10 3.83 -7.51
CA ARG A 44 1.00 3.87 -8.48
C ARG A 44 1.48 5.28 -8.78
N GLU A 45 0.56 6.22 -9.00
CA GLU A 45 0.87 7.59 -9.41
C GLU A 45 1.31 8.43 -8.21
N VAL A 46 0.65 8.27 -7.06
CA VAL A 46 1.00 9.02 -5.83
C VAL A 46 2.13 8.36 -5.04
N GLY A 47 2.42 7.08 -5.30
CA GLY A 47 3.57 6.38 -4.73
C GLY A 47 3.35 5.79 -3.34
N THR A 48 2.13 5.34 -3.01
CA THR A 48 1.81 4.81 -1.66
C THR A 48 2.29 3.38 -1.40
N PHE A 49 3.13 2.81 -2.28
CA PHE A 49 3.78 1.52 -2.03
C PHE A 49 5.10 1.70 -1.29
N SER A 50 5.45 0.73 -0.45
CA SER A 50 6.66 0.78 0.38
C SER A 50 7.99 0.88 -0.38
N HIS A 51 7.98 0.68 -1.70
CA HIS A 51 9.14 0.72 -2.58
C HIS A 51 9.05 1.82 -3.64
N ARG A 52 7.99 2.64 -3.64
CA ARG A 52 7.73 3.64 -4.67
C ARG A 52 7.82 5.06 -4.16
N LEU A 53 8.10 5.95 -5.09
CA LEU A 53 7.93 7.38 -5.03
C LEU A 53 6.84 7.77 -6.05
N PRO A 54 6.32 9.02 -6.04
CA PRO A 54 5.34 9.45 -7.03
C PRO A 54 5.81 9.25 -8.48
N ALA A 55 4.87 9.12 -9.41
CA ALA A 55 5.10 8.95 -10.85
C ALA A 55 5.96 7.72 -11.22
N ASP A 56 5.62 6.54 -10.68
CA ASP A 56 6.29 5.26 -10.95
C ASP A 56 7.80 5.22 -10.59
N MET A 57 8.31 6.26 -9.94
CA MET A 57 9.65 6.26 -9.40
C MET A 57 9.79 5.22 -8.28
N VAL A 58 11.00 4.73 -8.09
CA VAL A 58 11.33 3.67 -7.12
C VAL A 58 12.45 4.10 -6.20
N VAL A 59 12.29 3.78 -4.92
CA VAL A 59 13.26 4.16 -3.89
C VAL A 59 14.60 3.49 -4.08
N THR A 60 14.73 2.43 -4.89
CA THR A 60 16.02 1.76 -5.13
C THR A 60 16.90 2.52 -6.12
N ASN A 61 16.34 3.38 -6.97
CA ASN A 61 17.10 4.15 -7.95
C ASN A 61 17.59 5.48 -7.32
N PRO A 62 18.91 5.76 -7.29
CA PRO A 62 19.45 6.99 -6.74
C PRO A 62 18.95 8.27 -7.43
N GLU A 63 18.77 8.27 -8.76
CA GLU A 63 18.30 9.46 -9.49
C GLU A 63 16.83 9.79 -9.16
N HIS A 64 16.02 8.75 -8.91
CA HIS A 64 14.64 8.94 -8.47
C HIS A 64 14.58 9.58 -7.09
N ARG A 65 15.38 9.09 -6.14
CA ARG A 65 15.47 9.67 -4.79
C ARG A 65 15.93 11.12 -4.83
N LYS A 66 17.01 11.40 -5.57
CA LYS A 66 17.54 12.77 -5.77
C LYS A 66 16.49 13.71 -6.35
N THR A 67 15.70 13.24 -7.32
CA THR A 67 14.61 14.03 -7.92
C THR A 67 13.54 14.34 -6.88
N ALA A 68 13.08 13.35 -6.11
CA ALA A 68 12.08 13.55 -5.06
C ALA A 68 12.59 14.47 -3.93
N GLU A 69 13.82 14.26 -3.45
CA GLU A 69 14.46 15.10 -2.42
C GLU A 69 14.57 16.56 -2.88
N LYS A 70 14.93 16.80 -4.14
CA LYS A 70 14.97 18.15 -4.71
C LYS A 70 13.59 18.82 -4.73
N ILE A 71 12.55 18.09 -5.17
CA ILE A 71 11.18 18.61 -5.23
C ILE A 71 10.66 18.93 -3.82
N TRP A 72 10.91 18.04 -2.86
CA TRP A 72 10.47 18.17 -1.47
C TRP A 72 11.38 19.05 -0.61
N LYS A 73 12.48 19.58 -1.18
CA LYS A 73 13.47 20.40 -0.48
C LYS A 73 14.09 19.69 0.73
N LEU A 74 14.34 18.40 0.59
CA LEU A 74 14.97 17.58 1.61
C LEU A 74 16.49 17.54 1.44
N PRO A 75 17.26 17.38 2.53
CA PRO A 75 18.67 17.04 2.45
C PRO A 75 18.91 15.78 1.62
N GLU A 76 20.04 15.72 0.91
CA GLU A 76 20.43 14.55 0.12
C GLU A 76 20.54 13.31 1.02
N GLY A 77 19.95 12.19 0.57
CA GLY A 77 19.97 10.92 1.32
C GLY A 77 18.93 10.80 2.42
N THR A 78 18.01 11.77 2.54
CA THR A 78 16.85 11.68 3.46
C THR A 78 15.95 10.49 3.12
N ILE A 79 15.77 10.18 1.84
CA ILE A 79 14.97 9.04 1.39
C ILE A 79 15.84 7.78 1.39
N PRO A 80 15.51 6.74 2.17
CA PRO A 80 16.29 5.51 2.19
C PRO A 80 16.19 4.73 0.87
N ALA A 81 17.29 4.09 0.46
CA ALA A 81 17.29 3.18 -0.69
C ALA A 81 16.53 1.86 -0.44
N LYS A 82 16.34 1.52 0.84
CA LYS A 82 15.73 0.27 1.29
C LYS A 82 14.21 0.40 1.27
N PRO A 83 13.49 -0.48 0.54
CA PRO A 83 12.05 -0.55 0.64
C PRO A 83 11.56 -0.74 2.08
N GLY A 84 10.49 -0.03 2.43
CA GLY A 84 9.81 -0.20 3.71
C GLY A 84 9.01 -1.51 3.78
N TYR A 85 8.46 -1.78 4.95
CA TYR A 85 7.60 -2.95 5.18
C TYR A 85 6.30 -2.83 4.35
N HIS A 86 5.97 -3.88 3.60
CA HIS A 86 4.68 -3.98 2.91
C HIS A 86 3.55 -4.30 3.90
N ALA A 87 2.29 -4.07 3.54
CA ALA A 87 1.14 -4.15 4.46
C ALA A 87 1.09 -5.41 5.34
N VAL A 88 1.23 -6.61 4.74
CA VAL A 88 1.26 -7.88 5.51
C VAL A 88 2.47 -7.95 6.46
N GLN A 89 3.64 -7.46 6.03
CA GLN A 89 4.83 -7.42 6.87
C GLN A 89 4.69 -6.42 8.02
N GLN A 90 4.00 -5.29 7.82
CA GLN A 90 3.77 -4.30 8.87
C GLN A 90 3.06 -4.93 10.08
N HIS A 91 2.07 -5.80 9.88
CA HIS A 91 1.41 -6.54 10.97
C HIS A 91 2.38 -7.42 11.76
N ARG A 92 3.28 -8.13 11.06
CA ARG A 92 4.30 -8.96 11.70
C ARG A 92 5.29 -8.11 12.47
N MET A 93 5.73 -6.99 11.90
CA MET A 93 6.68 -6.08 12.56
C MET A 93 6.05 -5.36 13.76
N LEU A 94 4.75 -5.07 13.73
CA LEU A 94 4.00 -4.59 14.90
C LEU A 94 3.99 -5.64 16.01
N LYS A 95 3.63 -6.88 15.66
CA LYS A 95 3.65 -8.00 16.61
C LYS A 95 5.04 -8.21 17.22
N ASP A 96 6.09 -8.16 16.39
CA ASP A 96 7.47 -8.40 16.82
C ASP A 96 8.12 -7.18 17.50
N GLY A 97 7.39 -6.07 17.67
CA GLY A 97 7.89 -4.83 18.27
C GLY A 97 9.01 -4.16 17.48
N LYS A 98 9.08 -4.40 16.15
CA LYS A 98 10.03 -3.77 15.22
C LYS A 98 9.46 -2.55 14.51
N LEU A 99 8.15 -2.40 14.53
CA LEU A 99 7.40 -1.23 14.11
C LEU A 99 6.51 -0.85 15.29
N ASN A 100 6.71 0.31 15.90
CA ASN A 100 5.97 0.71 17.10
C ASN A 100 5.08 1.94 16.90
N ALA A 101 5.19 2.63 15.76
CA ALA A 101 4.27 3.70 15.39
C ALA A 101 3.60 3.32 14.07
N TYR A 102 2.27 3.27 14.05
CA TYR A 102 1.53 2.88 12.87
C TYR A 102 0.33 3.78 12.63
N TRP A 103 0.34 4.47 11.49
CA TRP A 103 -0.76 5.31 11.06
C TRP A 103 -1.52 4.66 9.92
N VAL A 104 -2.74 4.24 10.20
CA VAL A 104 -3.68 3.70 9.23
C VAL A 104 -4.53 4.84 8.68
N MET A 105 -4.55 4.98 7.37
CA MET A 105 -5.43 5.94 6.69
C MET A 105 -6.51 5.18 5.91
N VAL A 106 -7.77 5.45 6.26
CA VAL A 106 -9.00 5.04 5.56
C VAL A 106 -9.03 3.57 5.13
N THR A 107 -8.59 2.66 6.03
CA THR A 107 -8.50 1.22 5.75
C THR A 107 -8.92 0.38 6.97
N ASN A 108 -9.84 -0.56 6.78
CA ASN A 108 -10.36 -1.45 7.84
C ASN A 108 -9.60 -2.80 7.93
N ASN A 109 -8.26 -2.74 8.08
CA ASN A 109 -7.41 -3.94 8.13
C ASN A 109 -7.71 -4.91 9.28
N MET A 110 -8.25 -4.45 10.41
CA MET A 110 -8.67 -5.32 11.51
C MET A 110 -9.92 -6.15 11.16
N GLN A 111 -10.63 -5.82 10.08
CA GLN A 111 -11.71 -6.65 9.53
C GLN A 111 -11.25 -7.44 8.30
N ALA A 112 -10.47 -6.80 7.42
CA ALA A 112 -10.24 -7.29 6.05
C ALA A 112 -8.92 -8.06 5.86
N SER A 113 -7.99 -8.02 6.83
CA SER A 113 -6.67 -8.63 6.66
C SER A 113 -6.67 -10.14 6.86
N ALA A 114 -5.82 -10.82 6.10
CA ALA A 114 -5.57 -12.24 6.31
C ALA A 114 -4.79 -12.48 7.61
N ASN A 115 -4.97 -13.66 8.21
CA ASN A 115 -4.23 -14.13 9.39
C ASN A 115 -4.24 -13.15 10.58
N LEU A 116 -5.32 -12.39 10.73
CA LEU A 116 -5.43 -11.31 11.70
C LEU A 116 -5.10 -11.75 13.13
N VAL A 117 -5.67 -12.87 13.58
CA VAL A 117 -5.54 -13.37 14.95
C VAL A 117 -4.08 -13.69 15.31
N GLN A 118 -3.27 -14.12 14.34
CA GLN A 118 -1.88 -14.51 14.58
C GLN A 118 -0.87 -13.38 14.31
N GLU A 119 -1.22 -12.40 13.48
CA GLU A 119 -0.32 -11.33 13.05
C GLU A 119 -0.82 -9.95 13.48
N GLY A 120 -1.88 -9.44 12.86
CA GLY A 120 -2.32 -8.05 13.05
C GLY A 120 -2.83 -7.76 14.45
N TYR A 121 -3.75 -8.58 14.98
CA TYR A 121 -4.39 -8.33 16.26
C TYR A 121 -3.40 -8.29 17.44
N PRO A 122 -2.45 -9.24 17.59
CA PRO A 122 -1.39 -9.14 18.59
C PRO A 122 -0.55 -7.87 18.45
N GLY A 123 -0.25 -7.43 17.22
CA GLY A 123 0.49 -6.19 16.98
C GLY A 123 -0.28 -4.93 17.38
N TYR A 124 -1.56 -4.84 17.04
CA TYR A 124 -2.42 -3.72 17.46
C TYR A 124 -2.71 -3.73 18.97
N ARG A 125 -2.54 -4.87 19.64
CA ARG A 125 -2.72 -4.98 21.11
C ARG A 125 -1.45 -4.93 21.92
N ASN A 126 -0.29 -4.84 21.28
CA ASN A 126 0.97 -4.67 21.98
C ASN A 126 1.02 -3.26 22.61
N PRO A 127 1.18 -3.13 23.94
CA PRO A 127 1.23 -1.85 24.63
C PRO A 127 2.44 -0.97 24.25
N ASP A 128 3.48 -1.55 23.65
CA ASP A 128 4.64 -0.80 23.16
C ASP A 128 4.36 -0.10 21.81
N ASN A 129 3.22 -0.39 21.19
CA ASN A 129 2.84 0.19 19.90
C ASN A 129 1.84 1.33 20.09
N PHE A 130 1.94 2.33 19.21
CA PHE A 130 1.02 3.45 19.12
C PHE A 130 0.35 3.47 17.75
N ILE A 131 -0.95 3.23 17.74
CA ILE A 131 -1.77 3.08 16.55
C ILE A 131 -2.65 4.32 16.37
N VAL A 132 -2.43 5.03 15.26
CA VAL A 132 -3.26 6.14 14.81
C VAL A 132 -4.16 5.65 13.69
N VAL A 133 -5.45 5.95 13.76
CA VAL A 133 -6.40 5.62 12.68
C VAL A 133 -7.12 6.88 12.22
N SER A 134 -6.95 7.20 10.94
CA SER A 134 -7.76 8.20 10.26
C SER A 134 -8.91 7.52 9.52
N ASP A 135 -10.13 7.69 10.00
CA ASP A 135 -11.32 7.07 9.43
C ASP A 135 -12.55 7.97 9.62
N ALA A 136 -13.52 7.84 8.71
CA ALA A 136 -14.78 8.56 8.77
C ALA A 136 -15.85 7.79 9.55
N TYR A 137 -15.64 6.47 9.74
CA TYR A 137 -16.54 5.60 10.49
C TYR A 137 -15.80 4.91 11.64
N PRO A 138 -16.51 4.51 12.71
CA PRO A 138 -15.95 3.67 13.77
C PRO A 138 -15.78 2.23 13.28
N THR A 139 -14.84 2.01 12.35
CA THR A 139 -14.48 0.69 11.83
C THR A 139 -13.83 -0.17 12.90
N VAL A 140 -13.75 -1.50 12.69
CA VAL A 140 -13.05 -2.42 13.61
C VAL A 140 -11.59 -1.99 13.82
N THR A 141 -10.95 -1.44 12.77
CA THR A 141 -9.63 -0.84 12.90
C THR A 141 -9.64 0.41 13.77
N ALA A 142 -10.58 1.34 13.57
CA ALA A 142 -10.69 2.55 14.37
C ALA A 142 -10.95 2.24 15.86
N THR A 143 -11.80 1.26 16.16
CA THR A 143 -12.05 0.82 17.54
C THR A 143 -10.85 0.13 18.18
N SER A 144 -9.83 -0.24 17.41
CA SER A 144 -8.58 -0.85 17.88
C SER A 144 -7.42 0.15 17.99
N ALA A 145 -7.69 1.46 17.81
CA ALA A 145 -6.67 2.51 17.79
C ALA A 145 -6.40 3.11 19.17
N ASP A 146 -5.21 3.68 19.35
CA ASP A 146 -4.87 4.51 20.51
C ASP A 146 -5.27 5.98 20.28
N LEU A 147 -5.25 6.44 19.02
CA LEU A 147 -5.70 7.76 18.60
C LEU A 147 -6.55 7.66 17.33
N ILE A 148 -7.77 8.22 17.38
CA ILE A 148 -8.66 8.34 16.22
C ILE A 148 -8.63 9.77 15.71
N LEU A 149 -8.36 9.93 14.41
CA LEU A 149 -8.36 11.21 13.70
C LEU A 149 -9.53 11.22 12.69
N PRO A 150 -10.66 11.90 12.99
CA PRO A 150 -11.77 11.99 12.04
C PRO A 150 -11.31 12.55 10.70
N THR A 151 -11.77 11.97 9.59
CA THR A 151 -11.39 12.38 8.24
C THR A 151 -12.60 12.54 7.33
N ALA A 152 -12.46 13.37 6.29
CA ALA A 152 -13.55 13.71 5.38
C ALA A 152 -13.94 12.55 4.45
N MET A 153 -15.24 12.34 4.31
CA MET A 153 -15.84 11.42 3.35
C MET A 153 -15.69 11.93 1.91
N TRP A 154 -15.87 11.04 0.93
CA TRP A 154 -15.79 11.40 -0.49
C TRP A 154 -16.82 12.45 -0.91
N VAL A 155 -17.95 12.57 -0.22
CA VAL A 155 -18.97 13.61 -0.47
C VAL A 155 -18.59 14.98 0.09
N GLU A 156 -17.55 15.05 0.92
CA GLU A 156 -17.11 16.24 1.64
C GLU A 156 -15.80 16.82 1.09
N LYS A 157 -15.24 16.17 0.05
CA LYS A 157 -13.92 16.51 -0.51
C LYS A 157 -13.93 16.49 -2.04
N GLU A 158 -12.95 17.18 -2.60
CA GLU A 158 -12.69 17.29 -4.04
C GLU A 158 -11.26 16.84 -4.33
N GLY A 159 -10.98 16.44 -5.58
CA GLY A 159 -9.65 16.05 -6.05
C GLY A 159 -9.66 14.98 -7.13
#